data_AF-A0A178AAM3-F1
#
_entry.id   AF-A0A178AAM3-F1
#
_cell.length_a   1.000
_cell.length_b   1.000
_cell.length_c   1.000
_cell.angle_alpha   90.00
_cell.angle_beta   90.00
_cell.angle_gamma   90.00
#
_symmetry.space_group_name_H-M   'P 1'
#
loop_
_entity.id
_entity.type
_entity.pdbx_description
1 polymer ?
#
loop_
_entity_poly.entity_id
_entity_poly.type
_entity_poly.pdbx_seq_one_letter_code
_entity_poly.pdbx_strand_id
1 'polypeptide(L)'
;MSATPPPLPSPIATMPMGFAGQLKAIQDNQRRQEQRITELEHENAQLRAAQRKLQEEMTARITTLEEHNANQAARRRETVCQLLNLRTHHQEATNAFQMRSQDIQPDDLEGMLSVYANSITTVMNHHQRILSQLRSYNGYNPTYATQVPSMHPQQGQSVYPMAYTATGYCRAHNIPYWCRTCGQ
;
A
#
# COMPACT_ATOMS: atom_id res chain seq x y z
N MET A 1 14.05 -6.63 -37.74
CA MET A 1 15.49 -6.67 -37.41
C MET A 1 15.97 -8.06 -37.78
N SER A 2 16.73 -8.18 -38.88
CA SER A 2 17.12 -9.47 -39.45
C SER A 2 18.40 -9.96 -38.78
N ALA A 3 18.36 -11.13 -38.14
CA ALA A 3 19.54 -11.73 -37.52
C ALA A 3 20.41 -12.39 -38.60
N THR A 4 21.65 -11.90 -38.73
CA THR A 4 22.67 -12.44 -39.62
C THR A 4 23.02 -13.88 -39.19
N PRO A 5 23.02 -14.87 -40.10
CA PRO A 5 23.41 -16.23 -39.75
C PRO A 5 24.91 -16.28 -39.39
N PRO A 6 25.30 -17.11 -38.40
CA PRO A 6 26.71 -17.26 -38.01
C PRO A 6 27.54 -17.83 -39.17
N PRO A 7 28.82 -17.45 -39.30
CA PRO A 7 29.68 -17.89 -40.38
C PRO A 7 29.83 -19.42 -40.37
N LEU A 8 29.61 -20.05 -41.52
CA LEU A 8 29.82 -21.47 -41.74
C LEU A 8 31.31 -21.81 -41.49
N PRO A 9 31.61 -22.88 -40.71
CA PRO A 9 32.98 -23.30 -40.49
C PRO A 9 33.60 -23.76 -41.82
N SER A 10 34.72 -23.14 -42.18
CA SER A 10 35.53 -23.54 -43.34
C SER A 10 35.97 -25.01 -43.17
N PRO A 11 36.04 -25.81 -44.26
CA PRO A 11 36.47 -27.19 -44.19
C PRO A 11 37.92 -27.22 -43.73
N ILE A 12 38.14 -27.59 -42.47
CA ILE A 12 39.44 -27.88 -41.91
C ILE A 12 40.01 -29.02 -42.76
N ALA A 13 41.17 -28.79 -43.38
CA ALA A 13 41.93 -29.82 -44.07
C ALA A 13 42.26 -30.93 -43.06
N THR A 14 41.42 -31.96 -43.02
CA THR A 14 41.58 -33.14 -42.17
C THR A 14 42.72 -33.97 -42.75
N MET A 15 43.94 -33.70 -42.28
CA MET A 15 44.98 -34.72 -42.26
C MET A 15 44.37 -35.98 -41.62
N PRO A 16 44.43 -37.16 -42.27
CA PRO A 16 43.78 -38.35 -41.74
C PRO A 16 44.49 -38.75 -40.45
N MET A 17 43.88 -38.42 -39.31
CA MET A 17 44.30 -38.97 -38.04
C MET A 17 44.22 -40.49 -38.15
N GLY A 18 45.28 -41.20 -37.77
CA GLY A 18 45.22 -42.65 -37.61
C GLY A 18 44.10 -43.01 -36.63
N PHE A 19 43.57 -44.23 -36.73
CA PHE A 19 42.42 -44.70 -35.94
C PHE A 19 42.51 -44.38 -34.44
N ALA A 20 43.70 -44.52 -33.85
CA ALA A 20 43.94 -44.17 -32.44
C ALA A 20 43.74 -42.67 -32.12
N GLY A 21 44.11 -41.77 -33.02
CA GLY A 21 43.89 -40.33 -32.87
C GLY A 21 42.41 -39.95 -33.01
N GLN A 22 41.68 -40.62 -33.90
CA GLN A 22 40.22 -40.47 -33.99
C GLN A 22 39.52 -40.97 -32.73
N LEU A 23 39.94 -42.11 -32.18
CA LEU A 23 39.38 -42.67 -30.94
C LEU A 23 39.58 -41.71 -29.76
N LYS A 24 40.79 -41.15 -29.63
CA LYS A 24 41.12 -40.17 -28.58
C LYS A 24 40.31 -38.88 -28.74
N ALA A 25 40.14 -38.37 -29.96
CA ALA A 25 39.34 -37.18 -30.21
C ALA A 25 37.85 -37.40 -29.86
N ILE A 26 37.31 -38.59 -30.11
CA ILE A 26 35.95 -38.96 -29.71
C ILE A 26 35.85 -39.03 -28.18
N GLN A 27 36.80 -39.67 -27.49
CA GLN A 27 36.83 -39.74 -26.03
C GLN A 27 36.92 -38.34 -25.39
N ASP A 28 37.78 -37.47 -25.92
CA ASP A 28 37.90 -36.10 -25.42
C ASP A 28 36.61 -35.29 -25.67
N ASN A 29 35.94 -35.48 -26.80
CA ASN A 29 34.65 -34.87 -27.06
C ASN A 29 33.55 -35.41 -26.15
N GLN A 30 33.51 -36.72 -25.90
CA GLN A 30 32.57 -37.33 -24.96
C GLN A 30 32.75 -36.76 -23.56
N ARG A 31 34.00 -36.64 -23.09
CA ARG A 31 34.30 -36.03 -21.78
C ARG A 31 33.84 -34.57 -21.71
N ARG A 32 34.09 -33.77 -22.75
CA ARG A 32 33.62 -32.38 -22.80
C ARG A 32 32.10 -32.28 -22.83
N GLN A 33 31.43 -33.17 -23.55
CA GLN A 33 29.97 -33.23 -23.60
C GLN A 33 29.38 -33.63 -22.25
N GLU A 34 29.95 -34.63 -21.58
CA GLU A 34 29.55 -35.06 -20.25
C GLU A 34 29.68 -33.92 -19.24
N GLN A 35 30.83 -33.23 -19.21
CA GLN A 35 31.03 -32.04 -18.36
C GLN A 35 29.97 -30.97 -18.62
N ARG A 36 29.73 -30.63 -19.90
CA ARG A 36 28.73 -29.63 -20.26
C ARG A 36 27.31 -30.05 -19.87
N ILE A 37 26.96 -31.33 -20.00
CA ILE A 37 25.65 -31.84 -19.56
C ILE A 37 25.51 -31.69 -18.06
N THR A 38 26.53 -32.07 -17.28
CA THR A 38 26.46 -31.95 -15.81
C THR A 38 26.34 -30.50 -15.33
N GLU A 39 27.05 -29.57 -15.98
CA GLU A 39 26.94 -28.13 -15.69
C GLU A 39 25.53 -27.60 -16.00
N LEU A 40 24.99 -27.95 -17.17
CA LEU A 40 23.64 -27.54 -17.58
C LEU A 40 22.56 -28.16 -16.67
N GLU A 41 22.71 -29.41 -16.24
CA GLU A 41 21.79 -30.05 -15.29
C GLU A 41 21.81 -29.35 -13.94
N HIS A 42 22.99 -28.95 -13.47
CA HIS A 42 23.15 -28.19 -12.24
C HIS A 42 22.50 -26.80 -12.34
N GLU A 43 22.76 -26.06 -13.43
CA GLU A 43 22.15 -24.75 -13.67
C GLU A 43 20.61 -24.87 -13.77
N ASN A 44 20.10 -25.88 -14.48
CA ASN A 44 18.66 -26.11 -14.59
C ASN A 44 18.03 -26.43 -13.23
N ALA A 45 18.71 -27.21 -12.38
CA ALA A 45 18.26 -27.48 -11.02
C ALA A 45 18.18 -26.21 -10.18
N GLN A 46 19.18 -25.32 -10.28
CA GLN A 46 19.17 -24.03 -9.60
C GLN A 46 18.04 -23.13 -10.09
N LEU A 47 17.85 -23.01 -11.41
CA LEU A 47 16.78 -22.21 -12.00
C LEU A 47 15.39 -22.70 -11.56
N ARG A 48 15.18 -24.03 -11.56
CA ARG A 48 13.92 -24.62 -11.06
C ARG A 48 13.70 -24.38 -9.57
N ALA A 49 14.76 -24.33 -8.76
CA ALA A 49 14.65 -24.02 -7.34
C ALA A 49 14.31 -22.54 -7.12
N ALA A 50 14.97 -21.63 -7.84
CA ALA A 50 14.69 -20.20 -7.79
C ALA A 50 13.27 -19.87 -8.25
N GLN A 51 12.81 -20.50 -9.35
CA GLN A 51 11.45 -20.34 -9.85
C GLN A 51 10.41 -20.81 -8.83
N ARG A 52 10.62 -21.97 -8.20
CA ARG A 52 9.73 -22.47 -7.14
C ARG A 52 9.66 -21.50 -5.95
N LYS A 53 10.80 -21.02 -5.48
CA LYS A 53 10.86 -20.04 -4.38
C LYS A 53 10.10 -18.75 -4.74
N LEU A 54 10.31 -18.21 -5.95
CA LEU A 54 9.60 -17.02 -6.41
C LEU A 54 8.09 -17.26 -6.47
N GLN A 55 7.67 -18.43 -6.95
CA GLN A 55 6.27 -18.79 -7.03
C GLN A 55 5.63 -18.89 -5.63
N GLU A 56 6.33 -19.49 -4.65
CA GLU A 56 5.89 -19.55 -3.26
C GLU A 56 5.79 -18.15 -2.61
N GLU A 57 6.75 -17.27 -2.86
CA GLU A 57 6.71 -15.90 -2.34
C GLU A 57 5.54 -15.11 -2.95
N MET A 58 5.31 -15.27 -4.25
CA MET A 58 4.18 -14.63 -4.93
C MET A 58 2.83 -15.12 -4.40
N THR A 59 2.65 -16.43 -4.21
CA THR A 59 1.40 -16.97 -3.66
C THR A 59 1.17 -16.53 -2.22
N ALA A 60 2.22 -16.49 -1.39
CA ALA A 60 2.14 -15.95 -0.03
C ALA A 60 1.75 -14.46 -0.01
N ARG A 61 2.28 -13.67 -0.94
CA ARG A 61 1.92 -12.26 -1.06
C ARG A 61 0.48 -12.05 -1.54
N ILE A 62 0.02 -12.85 -2.51
CA ILE A 62 -1.36 -12.80 -3.01
C ILE A 62 -2.34 -13.12 -1.89
N THR A 63 -2.13 -14.22 -1.17
CA THR A 63 -2.99 -14.62 -0.04
C THR A 63 -3.05 -13.54 1.04
N THR A 64 -1.90 -12.96 1.42
CA THR A 64 -1.86 -11.86 2.39
C THR A 64 -2.67 -10.64 1.92
N LEU A 65 -2.58 -10.28 0.64
CA LEU A 65 -3.33 -9.16 0.07
C LEU A 65 -4.83 -9.45 0.00
N GLU A 66 -5.21 -10.68 -0.32
CA GLU A 66 -6.60 -11.13 -0.33
C GLU A 66 -7.23 -11.06 1.07
N GLU A 67 -6.52 -11.56 2.10
CA GLU A 67 -6.94 -11.45 3.49
C GLU A 67 -7.08 -10.00 3.95
N HIS A 68 -6.12 -9.16 3.59
CA HIS A 68 -6.17 -7.72 3.91
C HIS A 68 -7.38 -7.04 3.26
N ASN A 69 -7.65 -7.34 1.98
CA ASN A 69 -8.81 -6.82 1.27
C ASN A 69 -10.13 -7.30 1.88
N ALA A 70 -10.19 -8.57 2.29
CA ALA A 70 -11.35 -9.11 2.99
C ALA A 70 -11.61 -8.39 4.33
N ASN A 71 -10.55 -8.13 5.09
CA ASN A 71 -10.64 -7.36 6.35
C ASN A 71 -11.13 -5.92 6.09
N GLN A 72 -10.55 -5.22 5.11
CA GLN A 72 -11.00 -3.87 4.76
C GLN A 72 -12.48 -3.85 4.35
N ALA A 73 -12.92 -4.82 3.53
CA ALA A 73 -14.31 -4.93 3.12
C ALA A 73 -15.23 -5.17 4.32
N ALA A 74 -14.83 -6.02 5.27
CA ALA A 74 -15.57 -6.24 6.51
C ALA A 74 -15.69 -4.96 7.35
N ARG A 75 -14.60 -4.22 7.56
CA ARG A 75 -14.61 -2.94 8.29
C ARG A 75 -15.49 -1.88 7.62
N ARG A 76 -15.47 -1.80 6.29
CA ARG A 76 -16.36 -0.88 5.55
C ARG A 76 -17.82 -1.23 5.77
N ARG A 77 -18.18 -2.52 5.72
CA ARG A 77 -19.56 -2.97 6.02
C ARG A 77 -19.97 -2.62 7.44
N GLU A 78 -19.10 -2.89 8.41
CA GLU A 78 -19.35 -2.54 9.82
C GLU A 78 -19.57 -1.04 10.00
N THR A 79 -18.72 -0.20 9.40
CA THR A 79 -18.85 1.26 9.45
C THR A 79 -20.18 1.72 8.85
N VAL A 80 -20.59 1.15 7.71
CA VAL A 80 -21.89 1.45 7.10
C VAL A 80 -23.03 1.06 8.03
N CYS A 81 -22.98 -0.12 8.66
CA CYS A 81 -23.98 -0.53 9.66
C CYS A 81 -24.03 0.44 10.84
N GLN A 82 -22.89 0.88 11.37
CA GLN A 82 -22.83 1.86 12.46
C GLN A 82 -23.45 3.20 12.05
N LEU A 83 -23.18 3.70 10.84
CA LEU A 83 -23.78 4.93 10.32
C LEU A 83 -25.30 4.82 10.13
N LEU A 84 -25.78 3.67 9.65
CA LEU A 84 -27.21 3.41 9.53
C LEU A 84 -27.89 3.39 10.92
N ASN A 85 -27.27 2.74 11.91
CA ASN A 85 -27.78 2.73 13.27
C ASN A 85 -27.79 4.14 13.89
N LEU A 86 -26.73 4.93 13.68
CA LEU A 86 -26.68 6.33 14.13
C LEU A 86 -27.81 7.16 13.52
N ARG A 87 -28.11 7.00 12.23
CA ARG A 87 -29.23 7.68 11.59
C ARG A 87 -30.56 7.35 12.27
N THR A 88 -30.82 6.07 12.53
CA THR A 88 -32.04 5.62 13.23
C THR A 88 -32.12 6.23 14.63
N HIS A 89 -31.03 6.16 15.41
CA HIS A 89 -31.00 6.76 16.75
C HIS A 89 -31.18 8.28 16.74
N HIS A 90 -30.65 8.99 15.75
CA HIS A 90 -30.89 10.43 15.60
C HIS A 90 -32.37 10.73 15.30
N GLN A 91 -33.01 9.91 14.47
CA GLN A 91 -34.44 10.05 14.20
C GLN A 91 -35.29 9.76 15.44
N GLU A 92 -34.99 8.69 16.17
CA GLU A 92 -35.63 8.35 17.46
C GLU A 92 -35.45 9.48 18.49
N ALA A 93 -34.23 10.02 18.61
CA ALA A 93 -33.93 11.14 19.49
C ALA A 93 -34.71 12.41 19.10
N THR A 94 -34.79 12.70 17.79
CA THR A 94 -35.56 13.85 17.28
C THR A 94 -37.05 13.70 17.60
N ASN A 95 -37.62 12.53 17.35
CA ASN A 95 -39.02 12.24 17.68
C ASN A 95 -39.27 12.37 19.19
N ALA A 96 -38.38 11.81 20.00
CA ALA A 96 -38.50 11.87 21.45
C ALA A 96 -38.33 13.30 22.00
N PHE A 97 -37.49 14.11 21.36
CA PHE A 97 -37.34 15.53 21.68
C PHE A 97 -38.62 16.29 21.31
N GLN A 98 -39.15 16.12 20.10
CA GLN A 98 -40.36 16.80 19.65
C GLN A 98 -41.60 16.46 20.50
N MET A 99 -41.72 15.20 20.94
CA MET A 99 -42.78 14.80 21.87
C MET A 99 -42.60 15.50 23.23
N ARG A 100 -41.39 15.45 23.80
CA ARG A 100 -41.13 16.04 25.12
C ARG A 100 -41.18 17.57 25.11
N SER A 101 -40.76 18.23 24.03
CA SER A 101 -40.77 19.70 23.94
C SER A 101 -42.17 20.29 24.01
N GLN A 102 -43.22 19.50 23.76
CA GLN A 102 -44.61 19.94 23.94
C GLN A 102 -45.01 20.03 25.41
N ASP A 103 -44.36 19.27 26.28
CA ASP A 103 -44.68 19.15 27.71
C ASP A 103 -43.69 19.91 28.61
N ILE A 104 -42.62 20.49 28.04
CA ILE A 104 -41.53 21.15 28.77
C ILE A 104 -41.84 22.63 28.99
N GLN A 105 -41.74 23.07 30.25
CA GLN A 105 -41.73 24.49 30.59
C GLN A 105 -40.44 25.16 30.08
N PRO A 106 -40.48 26.43 29.63
CA PRO A 106 -39.34 27.08 29.00
C PRO A 106 -38.06 27.09 29.85
N ASP A 107 -38.19 27.19 31.18
CA ASP A 107 -37.04 27.18 32.11
C ASP A 107 -36.37 25.79 32.23
N ASP A 108 -37.15 24.71 32.05
CA ASP A 108 -36.62 23.33 32.09
C ASP A 108 -35.89 22.96 30.79
N LEU A 109 -36.27 23.59 29.66
CA LEU A 109 -35.62 23.38 28.37
C LEU A 109 -34.16 23.84 28.37
N GLU A 110 -33.89 25.03 28.94
CA GLU A 110 -32.54 25.59 29.03
C GLU A 110 -31.61 24.70 29.87
N GLY A 111 -32.13 24.18 30.99
CA GLY A 111 -31.41 23.23 31.85
C GLY A 111 -31.05 21.94 31.10
N MET A 112 -32.00 21.35 30.37
CA MET A 112 -31.73 20.14 29.59
C MET A 112 -30.76 20.35 28.44
N LEU A 113 -30.85 21.49 27.73
CA LEU A 113 -29.90 21.83 26.67
C LEU A 113 -28.48 22.02 27.22
N SER A 114 -28.35 22.61 28.42
CA SER A 114 -27.07 22.78 29.10
C SER A 114 -26.44 21.43 29.50
N VAL A 115 -27.23 20.51 30.06
CA VAL A 115 -26.76 19.15 30.39
C VAL A 115 -26.35 18.39 29.13
N TYR A 116 -27.15 18.49 28.06
CA TYR A 116 -26.85 17.88 26.76
C TYR A 116 -25.54 18.42 26.18
N ALA A 117 -25.35 19.74 26.11
CA ALA A 117 -24.13 20.37 25.61
C ALA A 117 -22.88 19.95 26.42
N ASN A 118 -22.99 19.89 27.74
CA ASN A 118 -21.91 19.45 28.62
C ASN A 118 -21.56 17.96 28.41
N SER A 119 -22.56 17.10 28.22
CA SER A 119 -22.35 15.68 27.95
C SER A 119 -21.65 15.45 26.59
N ILE A 120 -22.06 16.14 25.53
CA ILE A 120 -21.37 16.07 24.22
C ILE A 120 -19.92 16.51 24.36
N THR A 121 -19.69 17.65 25.00
CA THR A 121 -18.34 18.20 25.18
C THR A 121 -17.45 17.22 25.94
N THR A 122 -17.98 16.56 26.97
CA THR A 122 -17.27 15.54 27.75
C THR A 122 -16.91 14.33 26.88
N VAL A 123 -17.86 13.80 26.09
CA VAL A 123 -17.63 12.67 25.19
C VAL A 123 -16.62 13.02 24.11
N MET A 124 -16.71 14.21 23.52
CA MET A 124 -15.75 14.70 22.52
C MET A 124 -14.34 14.83 23.09
N ASN A 125 -14.20 15.44 24.27
CA ASN A 125 -12.91 15.56 24.95
C ASN A 125 -12.30 14.20 25.28
N HIS A 126 -13.14 13.24 25.69
CA HIS A 126 -12.71 11.86 25.94
C HIS A 126 -12.20 11.18 24.65
N HIS A 127 -12.95 11.31 23.55
CA HIS A 127 -12.55 10.80 22.25
C HIS A 127 -11.22 11.41 21.75
N GLN A 128 -11.08 12.74 21.87
CA GLN A 128 -9.85 13.43 21.50
C GLN A 128 -8.64 12.95 22.32
N ARG A 129 -8.81 12.69 23.62
CA ARG A 129 -7.77 12.08 24.45
C ARG A 129 -7.38 10.69 23.97
N ILE A 130 -8.34 9.79 23.75
CA ILE A 130 -8.05 8.43 23.29
C ILE A 130 -7.32 8.46 21.93
N LEU A 131 -7.79 9.29 21.00
CA LEU A 131 -7.14 9.45 19.69
C LEU A 131 -5.71 10.00 19.82
N SER A 132 -5.46 10.94 20.74
CA SER A 132 -4.12 11.47 21.00
C SER A 132 -3.17 10.39 21.58
N GLN A 133 -3.69 9.49 22.42
CA GLN A 133 -2.92 8.38 22.99
C GLN A 133 -2.60 7.33 21.93
N LEU A 134 -3.57 6.97 21.07
CA LEU A 134 -3.37 6.03 19.96
C LEU A 134 -2.33 6.53 18.94
N ARG A 135 -2.29 7.84 18.66
CA ARG A 135 -1.25 8.44 17.80
C ARG A 135 0.15 8.31 18.41
N SER A 136 0.25 8.38 19.74
CA SER A 136 1.53 8.27 20.45
C SER A 136 2.05 6.83 20.50
N TYR A 137 1.16 5.83 20.45
CA TYR A 137 1.51 4.42 20.55
C TYR A 137 1.90 3.76 19.22
N ASN A 138 1.32 4.19 18.09
CA ASN A 138 1.46 3.48 16.82
C ASN A 138 2.51 4.04 15.84
N GLY A 139 3.13 5.20 16.08
CA GLY A 139 4.21 5.76 15.23
C GLY A 139 3.85 6.07 13.76
N TYR A 140 2.72 5.55 13.26
CA TYR A 140 2.16 5.74 11.94
C TYR A 140 0.94 6.65 12.07
N ASN A 141 1.07 7.83 11.47
CA ASN A 141 0.00 8.82 11.34
C ASN A 141 -0.92 8.42 10.18
N PRO A 142 -2.19 8.02 10.38
CA PRO A 142 -3.20 8.28 9.37
C PRO A 142 -3.68 9.72 9.59
N THR A 143 -3.23 10.63 8.73
CA THR A 143 -3.71 12.01 8.65
C THR A 143 -5.17 12.04 8.17
N TYR A 144 -6.10 11.72 9.06
CA TYR A 144 -7.49 12.19 9.02
C TYR A 144 -7.70 13.25 10.10
N ALA A 145 -6.76 14.19 10.20
CA ALA A 145 -6.93 15.39 11.01
C ALA A 145 -7.12 16.56 10.05
N THR A 146 -8.35 17.03 9.91
CA THR A 146 -8.64 18.36 9.40
C THR A 146 -7.94 19.35 10.33
N GLN A 147 -6.72 19.75 9.99
CA GLN A 147 -5.97 20.72 10.78
C GLN A 147 -6.64 22.07 10.59
N VAL A 148 -7.30 22.54 11.65
CA VAL A 148 -7.66 23.95 11.78
C VAL A 148 -6.35 24.73 11.77
N PRO A 149 -6.12 25.70 10.86
CA PRO A 149 -4.83 26.36 10.77
C PRO A 149 -4.53 27.16 12.04
N SER A 150 -3.59 26.67 12.84
CA SER A 150 -2.95 27.50 13.86
C SER A 150 -2.03 28.48 13.13
N MET A 151 -2.47 29.72 13.01
CA MET A 151 -1.68 30.84 12.49
C MET A 151 -0.52 31.12 13.46
N HIS A 152 0.62 30.47 13.23
CA HIS A 152 1.90 30.92 13.76
C HIS A 152 2.66 31.63 12.63
N PRO A 153 3.17 32.86 12.85
CA PRO A 153 3.90 33.59 11.83
C PRO A 153 5.31 32.99 11.71
N GLN A 154 5.53 32.08 10.75
CA GLN A 154 6.88 31.71 10.36
C GLN A 154 7.45 32.76 9.39
N GLN A 155 8.33 33.59 9.96
CA GLN A 155 9.33 34.33 9.22
C GLN A 155 10.26 33.33 8.52
N GLY A 156 10.27 33.34 7.21
CA GLY A 156 11.16 32.54 6.38
C GLY A 156 10.60 32.48 4.98
N GLN A 157 11.17 33.27 4.07
CA GLN A 157 10.77 33.30 2.67
C GLN A 157 10.90 31.90 2.06
N SER A 158 9.76 31.23 1.88
CA SER A 158 9.68 29.97 1.16
C SER A 158 9.82 30.26 -0.33
N VAL A 159 10.86 29.69 -0.96
CA VAL A 159 11.10 29.74 -2.42
C VAL A 159 10.02 28.98 -3.21
N TYR A 160 9.18 28.20 -2.52
CA TYR A 160 8.10 27.42 -3.12
C TYR A 160 6.75 28.14 -2.98
N PRO A 161 5.88 28.06 -4.00
CA PRO A 161 4.51 28.56 -3.90
C PRO A 161 3.83 27.98 -2.66
N MET A 162 3.03 28.78 -1.96
CA MET A 162 2.38 28.42 -0.67
C MET A 162 1.63 27.09 -0.67
N ALA A 163 1.22 26.60 -1.86
CA ALA A 163 0.55 25.31 -2.03
C ALA A 163 1.49 24.09 -1.97
N TYR A 164 2.81 24.28 -2.01
CA TYR A 164 3.81 23.23 -2.06
C TYR A 164 4.74 23.23 -0.85
N THR A 165 5.17 22.03 -0.46
CA THR A 165 6.26 21.84 0.50
C THR A 165 7.62 21.86 -0.20
N ALA A 166 8.69 22.05 0.57
CA ALA A 166 10.06 21.97 0.05
C ALA A 166 10.40 20.61 -0.61
N THR A 167 9.67 19.54 -0.28
CA THR A 167 9.84 18.22 -0.89
C THR A 167 8.95 17.99 -2.13
N GLY A 168 8.30 19.04 -2.66
CA GLY A 168 7.47 18.95 -3.87
C GLY A 168 6.07 18.39 -3.66
N TYR A 169 5.60 18.29 -2.41
CA TYR A 169 4.25 17.81 -2.09
C TYR A 169 3.22 18.95 -2.16
N CYS A 170 2.12 18.75 -2.89
CA CYS A 170 1.02 19.71 -2.99
C CYS A 170 0.06 19.55 -1.80
N ARG A 171 0.01 20.55 -0.91
CA ARG A 171 -0.88 20.56 0.26
C ARG A 171 -2.34 20.78 -0.10
N ALA A 172 -2.62 21.53 -1.17
CA ALA A 172 -3.99 21.85 -1.58
C ALA A 172 -4.75 20.61 -2.07
N HIS A 173 -4.07 19.69 -2.75
CA HIS A 173 -4.68 18.52 -3.38
C HIS A 173 -4.17 17.18 -2.86
N ASN A 174 -3.28 17.21 -1.86
CA ASN A 174 -2.81 16.03 -1.15
C ASN A 174 -2.10 14.98 -2.05
N ILE A 175 -1.33 15.45 -3.05
CA ILE A 175 -0.68 14.61 -4.08
C ILE A 175 0.85 14.75 -3.98
N PRO A 176 1.62 13.64 -4.07
CA PRO A 176 3.07 13.72 -4.22
C PRO A 176 3.46 14.17 -5.64
N TYR A 177 4.38 15.14 -5.73
CA TYR A 177 4.90 15.75 -6.97
C TYR A 177 3.89 16.63 -7.73
N TRP A 178 4.31 17.19 -8.89
CA TRP A 178 3.64 18.25 -9.65
C TRP A 178 2.12 18.04 -9.74
N CYS A 179 1.36 18.91 -9.07
CA CYS A 179 -0.09 18.91 -9.16
C CYS A 179 -0.53 19.62 -10.44
N ARG A 180 -1.08 18.86 -11.39
CA ARG A 180 -1.65 19.39 -12.64
C ARG A 180 -2.75 20.42 -12.40
N THR A 181 -3.47 20.32 -11.28
CA THR A 181 -4.53 21.25 -10.89
C THR A 181 -4.00 22.59 -10.40
N CYS A 182 -2.81 22.61 -9.78
CA CYS A 182 -2.15 23.84 -9.33
C CYS A 182 -1.29 24.49 -10.42
N GLY A 183 -1.09 23.84 -11.56
CA GLY A 183 -0.76 24.51 -12.82
C GLY A 183 0.55 25.30 -12.88
N GLN A 184 1.57 24.92 -12.11
CA GLN A 184 2.97 25.28 -12.32
C GLN A 184 3.86 24.07 -12.14
#